data_AF-A0A2V8UY16-F1
#
_entry.id   AF-A0A2V8UY16-F1
#
_cell.length_a   1.000
_cell.length_b   1.000
_cell.length_c   1.000
_cell.angle_alpha   90.00
_cell.angle_beta   90.00
_cell.angle_gamma   90.00
#
_symmetry.space_group_name_H-M   'P 1'
#
loop_
_entity.id
_entity.type
_entity.pdbx_description
1 polymer ?
#
loop_
_entity_poly.entity_id
_entity_poly.type
_entity_poly.pdbx_seq_one_letter_code
_entity_poly.pdbx_strand_id
1 'polypeptide(L)'
;MYLFTCSKTAENKERVAHLVERISKRRDELLTSTLTLAEVLVKPLSVGDIAWAQHYEWLLGTPGVSVLPFDRACARIFAQIGQDRTIAPADAIQLSCAADATCSLFTRTMTD
;
A
#
# COMPACT_ATOMS: atom_id res chain seq x y z
N MET A 1 -4.05 6.35 4.13
CA MET A 1 -4.12 5.36 3.04
C MET A 1 -2.72 5.10 2.52
N TYR A 2 -2.33 3.86 2.24
CA TYR A 2 -1.00 3.57 1.70
C TYR A 2 -1.09 3.22 0.22
N LEU A 3 -0.29 3.90 -0.58
CA LEU A 3 -0.18 3.73 -2.02
C LEU A 3 1.29 3.42 -2.36
N PHE A 4 1.51 2.32 -3.04
CA PHE A 4 2.78 1.95 -3.65
C PHE A 4 2.70 2.20 -5.15
N THR A 5 3.84 2.38 -5.81
CA THR A 5 3.89 2.32 -7.27
C THR A 5 5.09 1.46 -7.67
N CYS A 6 4.96 0.73 -8.77
CA CYS A 6 6.03 -0.13 -9.28
C CYS A 6 6.48 0.39 -10.65
N SER A 7 7.69 0.92 -10.71
CA SER A 7 8.33 1.28 -11.98
C SER A 7 9.23 0.13 -12.44
N LYS A 8 9.10 -0.30 -13.71
CA LYS A 8 9.83 -1.44 -14.31
C LYS A 8 11.34 -1.21 -14.49
N THR A 9 11.87 -0.03 -14.18
CA THR A 9 13.30 0.24 -14.19
C THR A 9 13.86 0.06 -12.79
N ALA A 10 14.56 -1.05 -12.58
CA ALA A 10 15.26 -1.35 -11.35
C ALA A 10 16.45 -0.39 -11.17
N GLU A 11 16.21 0.80 -10.63
CA GLU A 11 17.29 1.63 -10.11
C GLU A 11 16.81 2.54 -8.98
N ASN A 12 17.54 2.42 -7.86
CA ASN A 12 17.68 3.36 -6.75
C ASN A 12 16.83 3.22 -5.48
N LYS A 13 17.62 3.05 -4.39
CA LYS A 13 17.32 3.24 -2.97
C LYS A 13 17.15 4.73 -2.62
N GLU A 14 16.28 5.46 -3.32
CA GLU A 14 16.11 6.91 -3.08
C GLU A 14 15.00 7.23 -2.08
N ARG A 15 15.27 8.24 -1.23
CA ARG A 15 14.36 8.73 -0.18
C ARG A 15 13.03 9.22 -0.78
N VAL A 16 11.95 8.87 -0.08
CA VAL A 16 10.51 9.11 -0.35
C VAL A 16 10.15 10.50 -0.90
N ALA A 17 10.90 11.56 -0.60
CA ALA A 17 10.57 12.93 -0.98
C ALA A 17 10.81 13.27 -2.48
N HIS A 18 11.90 12.79 -3.10
CA HIS A 18 12.21 13.04 -4.53
C HIS A 18 11.35 12.23 -5.51
N LEU A 19 10.46 11.43 -4.94
CA LEU A 19 9.69 10.39 -5.58
C LEU A 19 8.32 10.92 -6.01
N VAL A 20 7.70 11.72 -5.15
CA VAL A 20 6.40 12.40 -5.35
C VAL A 20 6.40 13.25 -6.62
N GLU A 21 7.50 13.93 -6.91
CA GLU A 21 7.64 14.79 -8.09
C GLU A 21 7.74 14.00 -9.42
N ARG A 22 8.18 12.73 -9.35
CA ARG A 22 8.28 11.83 -10.51
C ARG A 22 6.95 11.10 -10.77
N ILE A 23 6.17 10.79 -9.73
CA ILE A 23 4.87 10.10 -9.79
C ILE A 23 3.84 10.88 -10.61
N SER A 24 3.77 12.21 -10.48
CA SER A 24 2.82 13.01 -11.27
C SER A 24 3.11 13.02 -12.78
N LYS A 25 4.26 12.51 -13.23
CA LYS A 25 4.69 12.57 -14.64
C LYS A 25 4.64 11.23 -15.39
N ARG A 26 4.43 10.08 -14.73
CA ARG A 26 4.48 8.75 -15.37
C ARG A 26 3.24 7.92 -15.03
N ARG A 27 2.69 7.25 -16.03
CA ARG A 27 1.50 6.36 -15.94
C ARG A 27 1.86 5.06 -15.21
N ASP A 28 2.30 5.16 -13.96
CA ASP A 28 2.68 4.00 -13.17
C ASP A 28 1.42 3.34 -12.56
N GLU A 29 1.47 2.02 -12.42
CA GLU A 29 0.39 1.23 -11.80
C GLU A 29 0.36 1.53 -10.29
N LEU A 30 -0.85 1.78 -9.79
CA LEU A 30 -1.10 2.04 -8.39
C LEU A 30 -1.21 0.72 -7.66
N LEU A 31 -0.39 0.51 -6.64
CA LEU A 31 -0.45 -0.67 -5.81
C LEU A 31 -0.88 -0.25 -4.41
N THR A 32 -1.60 -1.09 -3.70
CA THR A 32 -1.93 -0.90 -2.28
C THR A 32 -1.97 -2.26 -1.58
N SER A 33 -2.38 -2.32 -0.32
CA SER A 33 -2.47 -3.58 0.43
C SER A 33 -3.91 -3.87 0.86
N THR A 34 -4.22 -5.14 1.10
CA THR A 34 -5.48 -5.52 1.74
C THR A 34 -5.63 -4.91 3.14
N LEU A 35 -4.54 -4.57 3.82
CA LEU A 35 -4.60 -3.84 5.09
C LEU A 35 -5.16 -2.42 4.89
N THR A 36 -4.76 -1.72 3.82
CA THR A 36 -5.32 -0.41 3.49
C THR A 36 -6.81 -0.48 3.16
N LEU A 37 -7.23 -1.53 2.44
CA LEU A 37 -8.66 -1.80 2.22
C LEU A 37 -9.39 -1.99 3.57
N ALA A 38 -8.83 -2.77 4.49
CA ALA A 38 -9.42 -2.96 5.81
C ALA A 38 -9.53 -1.63 6.59
N GLU A 39 -8.50 -0.79 6.57
CA GLU A 39 -8.50 0.53 7.24
C GLU A 39 -9.61 1.44 6.72
N VAL A 40 -9.80 1.55 5.41
CA VAL A 40 -10.83 2.43 4.82
C VAL A 40 -12.25 1.89 5.03
N LEU A 41 -12.40 0.57 5.19
CA LEU A 41 -13.70 -0.06 5.45
C LEU A 41 -14.15 0.03 6.92
N VAL A 42 -13.22 0.19 7.88
CA VAL A 42 -13.55 0.22 9.32
C VAL A 42 -14.62 1.27 9.63
N LYS A 43 -14.42 2.51 9.18
CA LYS A 43 -15.34 3.60 9.48
C LYS A 43 -16.74 3.40 8.89
N PRO A 44 -16.93 3.18 7.57
CA PRO A 44 -18.26 2.98 6.99
C PRO A 44 -18.98 1.76 7.56
N LEU A 45 -18.28 0.63 7.74
CA LEU A 45 -18.90 -0.56 8.32
C LEU A 45 -19.32 -0.35 9.79
N SER A 46 -18.54 0.42 10.57
CA SER A 46 -18.89 0.70 11.98
C SER A 46 -20.19 1.49 12.16
N VAL A 47 -20.60 2.24 11.14
CA VAL A 47 -21.83 3.07 11.17
C VAL A 47 -22.93 2.52 10.26
N GLY A 48 -22.75 1.32 9.68
CA GLY A 48 -23.71 0.69 8.78
C GLY A 48 -23.81 1.35 7.39
N ASP A 49 -22.84 2.16 7.00
CA ASP A 49 -22.80 2.86 5.72
C ASP A 49 -22.25 1.96 4.61
N ILE A 50 -23.10 1.05 4.14
CA ILE A 50 -22.75 0.06 3.12
C ILE A 50 -22.41 0.72 1.78
N ALA A 51 -23.01 1.88 1.47
CA ALA A 51 -22.74 2.59 0.22
C ALA A 51 -21.28 3.06 0.14
N TRP A 52 -20.75 3.63 1.22
CA TRP A 52 -19.34 4.02 1.27
C TRP A 52 -18.39 2.83 1.32
N ALA A 53 -18.75 1.73 2.00
CA ALA A 53 -17.95 0.51 1.98
C ALA A 53 -17.80 -0.04 0.55
N GLN A 54 -18.90 -0.16 -0.19
CA GLN A 54 -18.89 -0.58 -1.60
C GLN A 54 -18.14 0.40 -2.49
N HIS A 55 -18.23 1.70 -2.22
CA HIS A 55 -17.50 2.71 -2.97
C HIS A 55 -15.97 2.52 -2.85
N TYR A 56 -15.47 2.25 -1.64
CA TYR A 56 -14.04 1.98 -1.44
C TYR A 56 -13.59 0.69 -2.12
N GLU A 57 -14.37 -0.38 -2.03
CA GLU A 57 -14.08 -1.64 -2.74
C GLU A 57 -14.04 -1.43 -4.26
N TRP A 58 -15.01 -0.69 -4.81
CA TRP A 58 -15.05 -0.37 -6.22
C TRP A 58 -13.84 0.48 -6.65
N LEU A 59 -13.51 1.53 -5.90
CA LEU A 59 -12.38 2.42 -6.20
C LEU A 59 -11.06 1.64 -6.27
N LEU A 60 -10.85 0.73 -5.33
CA LEU A 60 -9.64 -0.10 -5.25
C LEU A 60 -9.64 -1.26 -6.26
N GLY A 61 -10.78 -1.57 -6.88
CA GLY A 61 -10.90 -2.51 -8.00
C GLY A 61 -10.83 -1.85 -9.38
N THR A 62 -10.57 -0.55 -9.46
CA THR A 62 -10.49 0.15 -10.76
C THR A 62 -9.24 -0.25 -11.56
N PRO A 63 -9.32 -0.28 -12.90
CA PRO A 63 -8.16 -0.61 -13.74
C PRO A 63 -6.95 0.30 -13.44
N GLY A 64 -5.79 -0.32 -13.23
CA GLY A 64 -4.56 0.39 -12.84
C GLY A 64 -4.37 0.52 -11.34
N VAL A 65 -5.27 -0.05 -10.52
CA VAL A 65 -5.09 -0.27 -9.08
C VAL A 65 -4.99 -1.77 -8.81
N SER A 66 -3.91 -2.21 -8.14
CA SER A 66 -3.82 -3.58 -7.63
C SER A 66 -3.69 -3.59 -6.11
N VAL A 67 -4.53 -4.39 -5.46
CA VAL A 67 -4.53 -4.60 -4.01
C VAL A 67 -3.72 -5.86 -3.70
N LEU A 68 -2.55 -5.68 -3.08
CA LEU A 68 -1.64 -6.76 -2.74
C LEU A 68 -2.12 -7.48 -1.47
N PRO A 69 -2.30 -8.80 -1.49
CA PRO A 69 -2.63 -9.57 -0.31
C PRO A 69 -1.43 -9.69 0.64
N PHE A 70 -1.67 -9.68 1.94
CA PHE A 70 -0.69 -10.14 2.91
C PHE A 70 -0.72 -11.68 2.97
N ASP A 71 0.13 -12.31 2.16
CA ASP A 71 0.18 -13.77 2.00
C ASP A 71 1.38 -14.41 2.74
N ARG A 72 1.67 -15.68 2.44
CA ARG A 72 2.77 -16.42 3.08
C ARG A 72 4.14 -15.83 2.74
N ALA A 73 4.33 -15.25 1.56
CA ALA A 73 5.60 -14.63 1.17
C ALA A 73 5.79 -13.32 1.95
N CYS A 74 4.75 -12.49 2.00
CA CYS A 74 4.72 -11.27 2.83
C CYS A 74 4.97 -11.59 4.31
N ALA A 75 4.38 -12.66 4.85
CA ALA A 75 4.58 -13.06 6.25
C ALA A 75 6.04 -13.40 6.59
N ARG A 76 6.80 -13.96 5.64
CA ARG A 76 8.24 -14.23 5.84
C ARG A 76 9.04 -12.93 5.87
N ILE A 77 8.71 -11.97 5.01
CA ILE A 77 9.36 -10.65 4.99
C ILE A 77 9.00 -9.88 6.27
N PHE A 78 7.74 -9.94 6.70
CA PHE A 78 7.28 -9.35 7.96
C PHE A 78 8.09 -9.87 9.16
N ALA A 79 8.33 -11.18 9.23
CA ALA A 79 9.11 -11.76 10.33
C ALA A 79 10.56 -11.25 10.38
N GLN A 80 11.10 -10.76 9.26
CA GLN A 80 12.41 -10.12 9.19
C GLN A 80 12.33 -8.64 9.61
N ILE A 81 11.35 -7.90 9.08
CA ILE A 81 11.13 -6.47 9.39
C ILE A 81 10.75 -6.28 10.87
N GLY A 82 9.85 -7.11 11.38
CA GLY A 82 9.31 -7.06 12.74
C GLY A 82 10.31 -7.44 13.83
N GLN A 83 11.55 -7.78 13.48
CA GLN A 83 12.65 -7.83 14.46
C GLN A 83 13.01 -6.42 14.96
N ASP A 84 12.77 -5.39 14.14
CA ASP A 84 12.87 -4.00 14.54
C ASP A 84 11.58 -3.56 15.26
N ARG A 85 11.66 -3.42 16.58
CA ARG A 85 10.53 -3.02 17.43
C ARG A 85 10.15 -1.55 17.31
N THR A 86 10.90 -0.75 16.55
CA THR A 86 10.55 0.66 16.29
C THR A 86 9.52 0.80 15.16
N ILE A 87 9.30 -0.25 14.38
CA ILE A 87 8.33 -0.29 13.29
C ILE A 87 6.99 -0.81 13.84
N ALA A 88 5.93 -0.03 13.64
CA ALA A 88 4.59 -0.46 14.03
C ALA A 88 4.17 -1.70 13.22
N PRO A 89 3.41 -2.66 13.81
CA PRO A 89 2.99 -3.87 13.10
C PRO A 89 2.25 -3.61 11.79
N ALA A 90 1.40 -2.58 11.73
CA ALA A 90 0.68 -2.18 10.52
C ALA A 90 1.64 -1.72 9.41
N ASP A 91 2.63 -0.89 9.76
CA ASP A 91 3.67 -0.44 8.83
C ASP A 91 4.50 -1.62 8.32
N ALA A 92 4.86 -2.57 9.21
CA ALA A 92 5.61 -3.76 8.83
C ALA A 92 4.83 -4.67 7.85
N ILE A 93 3.52 -4.81 7.99
CA ILE A 93 2.66 -5.54 7.03
C ILE A 93 2.72 -4.87 5.65
N GLN A 94 2.54 -3.56 5.59
CA GLN A 94 2.52 -2.82 4.33
C GLN A 94 3.88 -2.79 3.65
N LEU A 95 4.97 -2.65 4.41
CA LEU A 95 6.33 -2.79 3.90
C LEU A 95 6.59 -4.19 3.34
N SER A 96 6.04 -5.23 3.97
CA SER A 96 6.18 -6.61 3.50
C SER A 96 5.47 -6.84 2.17
N CYS A 97 4.24 -6.32 2.01
CA CYS A 97 3.51 -6.38 0.75
C CYS A 97 4.24 -5.62 -0.37
N ALA A 98 4.77 -4.43 -0.08
CA ALA A 98 5.51 -3.64 -1.05
C ALA A 98 6.83 -4.33 -1.49
N ALA A 99 7.53 -4.94 -0.53
CA ALA A 99 8.79 -5.64 -0.80
C ALA A 99 8.58 -6.91 -1.65
N ASP A 100 7.51 -7.67 -1.41
CA ASP A 100 7.18 -8.87 -2.18
C ASP A 100 6.84 -8.55 -3.65
N ALA A 101 6.12 -7.45 -3.89
CA ALA A 101 5.78 -6.98 -5.23
C ALA A 101 6.95 -6.34 -6.01
N THR A 102 8.18 -6.38 -5.48
CA THR A 102 9.36 -5.70 -6.04
C THR A 102 9.13 -4.21 -6.33
N CYS A 103 8.26 -3.57 -5.53
CA CYS A 103 7.92 -2.16 -5.72
C CYS A 103 9.15 -1.27 -5.48
N SER A 104 9.43 -0.40 -6.43
CA SER A 104 10.48 0.60 -6.36
C SER A 104 10.05 1.87 -5.59
N LEU A 105 8.76 2.05 -5.29
CA LEU A 105 8.19 3.27 -4.69
C LEU A 105 7.21 3.03 -3.53
N PHE A 106 7.39 3.77 -2.43
CA PHE A 106 6.48 3.79 -1.28
C PHE A 106 5.99 5.22 -1.01
N THR A 107 4.67 5.44 -1.05
CA THR A 107 4.05 6.72 -0.64
C THR A 107 2.97 6.52 0.41
N ARG A 108 3.13 7.13 1.57
CA ARG A 108 2.07 7.25 2.59
C ARG A 108 1.32 8.55 2.33
N THR A 109 0.07 8.49 1.91
CA THR A 109 -0.83 9.66 1.95
C THR A 109 -1.55 9.63 3.30
N MET A 110 -1.14 10.55 4.19
CA MET A 110 -1.98 10.92 5.33
C MET A 110 -3.20 11.62 4.74
N THR A 111 -4.36 11.02 4.95
CA THR A 111 -5.64 11.66 4.66
C THR A 111 -6.05 12.30 5.98
N ASP A 112 -6.18 13.63 5.98
CA ASP A 112 -6.75 14.42 7.09
C ASP A 112 -8.17 13.95 7.43
#